data_AF-A0A2H0P0X9-F1
#
_entry.id   AF-A0A2H0P0X9-F1
#
_cell.length_a   1.000
_cell.length_b   1.000
_cell.length_c   1.000
_cell.angle_alpha   90.00
_cell.angle_beta   90.00
_cell.angle_gamma   90.00
#
_symmetry.space_group_name_H-M   'P 1'
#
loop_
_entity.id
_entity.type
_entity.pdbx_description
1 polymer ?
#
loop_
_entity_poly.entity_id
_entity_poly.type
_entity_poly.pdbx_seq_one_letter_code
_entity_poly.pdbx_strand_id
1 'polypeptide(L)'
;MGKDGTLTGCPLRGVISRAIFSEAPKTAGQRKAVMLLRDWHESMPRLPDPDHVSHVCRREYRAHASLRALLQERAHRRKNRSGAQRSGPRLNALRRPGRFVAGILGLMSKIRPPHCADCGWLVTRTSVDGRAGRFCVKLGLHRSAKDLLSEPCGDFRPIETSETFPEHSPIRAPARRPEPAPLFQPPDPDGFRRFLRDEKNYSLRDKIVTEREAVKRFIHGGDYIGFELYGTVRCPLSVVREIVRQRVSGLRLMGQGLMDADFLIAAGLVTEMDITYVGYEAYGLSPILRRAVERGTLRLAEWSNAAITWRMKAAAMGLPFLPARTMLGTDTLERSPAKTMKDPFTGMNLALLPALALDTAVIHVHRADRYGNCQIDGISGFAVEMSRACKRLIVTAEEIVDTEVFREKPERTVIPYFLVDAVIHAPFGAHPGEACGAYRRDEPHIKKYLEAARSEDATKRYLEEFVHGVDDHKAYLKHIGASRLRRLKVKPNER
;
A
#
# COMPACT_ATOMS: atom_id res chain seq x y z
N MET A 1 4.00 -1.69 -38.03
CA MET A 1 4.94 -0.60 -38.36
C MET A 1 4.51 0.01 -39.69
N GLY A 2 4.34 1.33 -39.77
CA GLY A 2 4.17 2.06 -41.03
C GLY A 2 5.52 2.35 -41.69
N LYS A 3 5.52 2.64 -42.99
CA LYS A 3 6.70 2.71 -43.89
C LYS A 3 7.72 3.84 -43.60
N ASP A 4 7.52 4.61 -42.55
CA ASP A 4 8.29 5.79 -42.15
C ASP A 4 8.84 5.68 -40.70
N GLY A 5 8.78 4.50 -40.09
CA GLY A 5 9.59 4.18 -38.90
C GLY A 5 9.27 4.97 -37.62
N THR A 6 8.15 5.67 -37.54
CA THR A 6 7.75 6.41 -36.31
C THR A 6 6.84 5.58 -35.40
N LEU A 7 7.22 5.47 -34.13
CA LEU A 7 6.38 4.95 -33.04
C LEU A 7 5.45 6.08 -32.55
N THR A 8 4.16 5.97 -32.84
CA THR A 8 3.10 6.89 -32.39
C THR A 8 2.70 6.64 -30.94
N GLY A 9 3.57 7.03 -30.00
CA GLY A 9 3.38 6.83 -28.56
C GLY A 9 2.75 7.99 -27.79
N CYS A 10 1.58 8.52 -28.20
CA CYS A 10 0.73 9.33 -27.30
C CYS A 10 -0.74 9.34 -27.76
N PRO A 11 -1.66 8.62 -27.08
CA PRO A 11 -3.07 8.54 -27.45
C PRO A 11 -3.80 9.89 -27.41
N LEU A 12 -3.31 10.87 -26.64
CA LEU A 12 -3.89 12.21 -26.53
C LEU A 12 -3.62 13.08 -27.77
N ARG A 13 -2.48 12.90 -28.44
CA ARG A 13 -2.12 13.70 -29.62
C ARG A 13 -3.06 13.39 -30.79
N GLY A 14 -3.41 12.12 -30.98
CA GLY A 14 -4.36 11.69 -32.02
C GLY A 14 -5.80 12.18 -31.80
N VAL A 15 -6.24 12.34 -30.54
CA VAL A 15 -7.58 12.86 -30.21
C VAL A 15 -7.65 14.37 -30.42
N ILE A 16 -6.59 15.10 -30.06
CA ILE A 16 -6.52 16.55 -30.22
C ILE A 16 -6.37 16.92 -31.71
N SER A 17 -5.55 16.21 -32.49
CA SER A 17 -5.48 16.45 -33.95
C SER A 17 -6.84 16.22 -34.64
N ARG A 18 -7.61 15.18 -34.26
CA ARG A 18 -8.96 14.99 -34.83
C ARG A 18 -9.95 16.08 -34.42
N ALA A 19 -9.81 16.64 -33.22
CA ALA A 19 -10.67 17.73 -32.74
C ALA A 19 -10.32 19.09 -33.37
N ILE A 20 -9.06 19.32 -33.75
CA ILE A 20 -8.60 20.57 -34.37
C ILE A 20 -8.97 20.65 -35.87
N PHE A 21 -9.00 19.51 -36.58
CA PHE A 21 -9.09 19.48 -38.05
C PHE A 21 -10.42 18.99 -38.65
N SER A 22 -11.46 18.71 -37.84
CA SER A 22 -12.71 18.11 -38.35
C SER A 22 -13.82 19.10 -38.75
N GLU A 23 -13.79 20.38 -38.33
CA GLU A 23 -14.77 21.38 -38.77
C GLU A 23 -14.18 22.78 -38.93
N ALA A 24 -14.53 23.48 -40.02
CA ALA A 24 -14.05 24.83 -40.28
C ALA A 24 -14.63 25.86 -39.29
N PRO A 25 -13.80 26.68 -38.60
CA PRO A 25 -14.27 27.61 -37.58
C PRO A 25 -15.11 28.76 -38.16
N LYS A 26 -16.35 28.89 -37.68
CA LYS A 26 -17.37 29.82 -38.24
C LYS A 26 -17.39 31.21 -37.62
N THR A 27 -16.68 31.45 -36.50
CA THR A 27 -16.66 32.76 -35.82
C THR A 27 -15.24 33.24 -35.51
N ALA A 28 -15.03 34.55 -35.37
CA ALA A 28 -13.73 35.15 -35.06
C ALA A 28 -13.14 34.65 -33.72
N GLY A 29 -13.99 34.42 -32.71
CA GLY A 29 -13.58 33.86 -31.43
C GLY A 29 -13.12 32.38 -31.53
N GLN A 30 -13.78 31.58 -32.37
CA GLN A 30 -13.35 30.20 -32.64
C GLN A 30 -12.05 30.15 -33.44
N ARG A 31 -11.85 31.06 -34.40
CA ARG A 31 -10.59 31.20 -35.13
C ARG A 31 -9.42 31.52 -34.19
N LYS A 32 -9.61 32.45 -33.25
CA LYS A 32 -8.59 32.82 -32.25
C LYS A 32 -8.29 31.67 -31.26
N ALA A 33 -9.30 30.89 -30.87
CA ALA A 33 -9.11 29.72 -30.01
C ALA A 33 -8.39 28.57 -30.72
N VAL A 34 -8.70 28.31 -31.99
CA VAL A 34 -7.99 27.31 -32.82
C VAL A 34 -6.54 27.73 -33.05
N MET A 35 -6.28 29.02 -33.29
CA MET A 35 -4.93 29.57 -33.42
C MET A 35 -4.10 29.39 -32.13
N LEU A 36 -4.66 29.76 -30.97
CA LEU A 36 -4.00 29.58 -29.67
C LEU A 36 -3.75 28.10 -29.31
N LEU A 37 -4.66 27.20 -29.67
CA LEU A 37 -4.50 25.76 -29.47
C LEU A 37 -3.46 25.16 -30.41
N ARG A 38 -3.31 25.72 -31.62
CA ARG A 38 -2.29 25.32 -32.59
C ARG A 38 -0.91 25.79 -32.15
N ASP A 39 -0.78 27.04 -31.74
CA ASP A 39 0.48 27.59 -31.18
C ASP A 39 0.90 26.82 -29.92
N TRP A 40 -0.06 26.43 -29.07
CA TRP A 40 0.18 25.56 -27.93
C TRP A 40 0.59 24.12 -28.31
N HIS A 41 -0.02 23.54 -29.35
CA HIS A 41 0.36 22.20 -29.84
C HIS A 41 1.75 22.19 -30.49
N GLU A 42 2.09 23.25 -31.24
CA GLU A 42 3.38 23.40 -31.94
C GLU A 42 4.52 23.77 -30.97
N SER A 43 4.23 24.45 -29.86
CA SER A 43 5.20 24.77 -28.80
C SER A 43 5.49 23.62 -27.82
N MET A 44 4.82 22.47 -27.92
CA MET A 44 5.16 21.31 -27.10
C MET A 44 6.51 20.70 -27.53
N PRO A 45 7.49 20.53 -26.63
CA PRO A 45 8.73 19.85 -26.96
C PRO A 45 8.44 18.41 -27.43
N ARG A 46 9.14 17.96 -28.48
CA ARG A 46 9.20 16.52 -28.78
C ARG A 46 9.96 15.86 -27.63
N LEU A 47 9.28 15.03 -26.84
CA LEU A 47 9.88 14.37 -25.68
C LEU A 47 11.08 13.52 -26.14
N PRO A 48 12.25 13.60 -25.48
CA PRO A 48 13.27 12.59 -25.60
C PRO A 48 12.85 11.32 -24.87
N ASP A 49 13.59 10.24 -25.16
CA ASP A 49 13.46 8.88 -24.65
C ASP A 49 12.86 8.75 -23.22
N PRO A 50 11.85 7.87 -22.99
CA PRO A 50 11.20 7.65 -21.69
C PRO A 50 12.13 7.33 -20.50
N ASP A 51 13.40 7.01 -20.72
CA ASP A 51 14.34 6.65 -19.65
C ASP A 51 14.88 7.85 -18.81
N HIS A 52 14.48 9.09 -19.08
CA HIS A 52 15.05 10.30 -18.42
C HIS A 52 14.03 11.29 -17.80
N VAL A 53 12.95 10.83 -17.16
CA VAL A 53 11.97 11.75 -16.53
C VAL A 53 12.09 11.77 -15.01
N SER A 54 12.61 12.89 -14.48
CA SER A 54 12.70 13.19 -13.03
C SER A 54 11.36 13.64 -12.42
N HIS A 55 11.33 13.71 -11.09
CA HIS A 55 10.14 13.77 -10.23
C HIS A 55 9.11 14.89 -10.52
N VAL A 56 9.48 15.93 -11.29
CA VAL A 56 8.66 17.13 -11.56
C VAL A 56 7.45 16.82 -12.45
N CYS A 57 7.54 15.89 -13.39
CA CYS A 57 6.41 15.56 -14.30
C CYS A 57 5.24 14.82 -13.63
N ARG A 58 5.43 14.22 -12.44
CA ARG A 58 4.36 13.44 -11.78
C ARG A 58 3.22 14.33 -11.26
N ARG A 59 3.49 15.60 -10.96
CA ARG A 59 2.48 16.54 -10.42
C ARG A 59 1.55 17.05 -11.53
N GLU A 60 2.08 17.29 -12.72
CA GLU A 60 1.30 17.66 -13.91
C GLU A 60 0.49 16.46 -14.46
N TYR A 61 1.04 15.26 -14.40
CA TYR A 61 0.33 14.03 -14.78
C TYR A 61 -0.95 13.80 -13.95
N ARG A 62 -0.93 14.17 -12.65
CA ARG A 62 -2.11 14.10 -11.77
C ARG A 62 -3.19 15.13 -12.14
N ALA A 63 -2.80 16.33 -12.55
CA ALA A 63 -3.75 17.35 -13.04
C ALA A 63 -4.43 16.90 -14.35
N HIS A 64 -3.68 16.24 -15.24
CA HIS A 64 -4.21 15.66 -16.49
C HIS A 64 -5.16 14.48 -16.26
N ALA A 65 -4.89 13.61 -15.28
CA ALA A 65 -5.77 12.50 -14.92
C ALA A 65 -7.14 12.98 -14.38
N SER A 66 -7.14 14.05 -13.57
CA SER A 66 -8.37 14.66 -13.06
C SER A 66 -9.24 15.27 -14.16
N LEU A 67 -8.64 15.87 -15.19
CA LEU A 67 -9.36 16.39 -16.36
C LEU A 67 -9.97 15.25 -17.19
N ARG A 68 -9.24 14.14 -17.34
CA ARG A 68 -9.71 12.93 -18.05
C ARG A 68 -10.91 12.29 -17.34
N ALA A 69 -10.88 12.19 -16.02
CA ALA A 69 -11.99 11.68 -15.20
C ALA A 69 -13.24 12.56 -15.32
N LEU A 70 -13.09 13.89 -15.26
CA LEU A 70 -14.19 14.85 -15.42
C LEU A 70 -14.85 14.79 -16.80
N LEU A 71 -14.06 14.58 -17.86
CA LEU A 71 -14.57 14.45 -19.23
C LEU A 71 -15.28 13.11 -19.46
N GLN A 72 -14.75 12.01 -18.89
CA GLN A 72 -15.37 10.68 -18.97
C GLN A 72 -16.68 10.58 -18.18
N GLU A 73 -16.73 11.15 -16.98
CA GLU A 73 -17.95 11.16 -16.15
C GLU A 73 -19.10 11.94 -16.84
N ARG A 74 -18.80 13.05 -17.50
CA ARG A 74 -19.79 13.84 -18.25
C ARG A 74 -20.22 13.19 -19.56
N ALA A 75 -19.34 12.44 -20.24
CA ALA A 75 -19.71 11.63 -21.40
C ALA A 75 -20.64 10.47 -21.02
N HIS A 76 -20.41 9.84 -19.86
CA HIS A 76 -21.26 8.78 -19.33
C HIS A 76 -22.66 9.29 -18.92
N ARG A 77 -22.74 10.45 -18.27
CA ARG A 77 -24.01 11.12 -17.96
C ARG A 77 -24.81 11.57 -19.19
N ARG A 78 -24.15 11.79 -20.35
CA ARG A 78 -24.81 12.08 -21.63
C ARG A 78 -25.43 10.84 -22.27
N LYS A 79 -24.81 9.67 -22.15
CA LYS A 79 -25.35 8.40 -22.68
C LYS A 79 -26.55 7.88 -21.88
N ASN A 80 -26.61 8.12 -20.57
CA ASN A 80 -27.69 7.61 -19.71
C ASN A 80 -28.92 8.53 -19.62
N ARG A 81 -29.00 9.62 -20.40
CA ARG A 81 -30.14 10.55 -20.43
C ARG A 81 -31.06 10.39 -21.65
N SER A 82 -30.84 9.41 -22.51
CA SER A 82 -31.66 9.16 -23.71
C SER A 82 -32.79 8.13 -23.51
N GLY A 83 -33.21 7.85 -22.28
CA GLY A 83 -34.33 6.94 -22.03
C GLY A 83 -35.08 7.25 -20.72
N ALA A 84 -36.05 8.17 -20.79
CA ALA A 84 -37.27 8.21 -19.96
C ALA A 84 -38.02 9.54 -20.19
N GLN A 85 -39.25 9.44 -20.71
CA GLN A 85 -40.25 10.52 -20.74
C GLN A 85 -40.81 10.78 -19.33
N ARG A 86 -41.07 12.05 -18.97
CA ARG A 86 -42.38 12.59 -18.50
C ARG A 86 -42.28 14.02 -17.89
N SER A 87 -43.11 14.92 -18.45
CA SER A 87 -43.90 16.04 -17.88
C SER A 87 -43.36 17.04 -16.83
N GLY A 88 -43.44 18.35 -17.13
CA GLY A 88 -43.52 19.46 -16.13
C GLY A 88 -42.60 20.67 -16.39
N PRO A 89 -42.97 21.95 -16.10
CA PRO A 89 -42.63 23.10 -16.96
C PRO A 89 -41.33 23.87 -16.62
N ARG A 90 -40.71 24.35 -17.71
CA ARG A 90 -39.84 25.55 -17.88
C ARG A 90 -38.72 25.78 -16.85
N LEU A 91 -37.53 25.30 -17.18
CA LEU A 91 -36.24 25.91 -16.80
C LEU A 91 -35.45 26.27 -18.07
N ASN A 92 -35.84 27.40 -18.67
CA ASN A 92 -35.14 28.02 -19.80
C ASN A 92 -33.91 28.77 -19.30
N ALA A 93 -32.89 28.05 -18.85
CA ALA A 93 -31.58 28.61 -18.56
C ALA A 93 -30.54 27.50 -18.63
N LEU A 94 -30.02 27.19 -19.83
CA LEU A 94 -28.70 26.58 -20.09
C LEU A 94 -28.59 26.15 -21.57
N ARG A 95 -28.73 27.10 -22.50
CA ARG A 95 -28.27 26.98 -23.90
C ARG A 95 -27.36 28.15 -24.23
N ARG A 96 -26.13 28.16 -23.70
CA ARG A 96 -25.05 29.06 -24.17
C ARG A 96 -23.68 28.38 -24.10
N PRO A 97 -23.01 28.12 -25.24
CA PRO A 97 -21.63 27.57 -25.30
C PRO A 97 -20.58 28.46 -24.61
N GLY A 98 -20.88 29.75 -24.40
CA GLY A 98 -19.95 30.71 -23.78
C GLY A 98 -19.56 30.40 -22.33
N ARG A 99 -20.40 29.72 -21.55
CA ARG A 99 -20.08 29.36 -20.15
C ARG A 99 -19.08 28.21 -20.02
N PHE A 100 -18.96 27.36 -21.06
CA PHE A 100 -17.99 26.26 -21.08
C PHE A 100 -16.56 26.77 -21.33
N VAL A 101 -16.41 27.71 -22.28
CA VAL A 101 -15.12 28.32 -22.62
C VAL A 101 -14.64 29.27 -21.51
N ALA A 102 -15.54 30.05 -20.90
CA ALA A 102 -15.22 30.90 -19.75
C ALA A 102 -14.78 30.08 -18.51
N GLY A 103 -15.39 28.92 -18.28
CA GLY A 103 -15.02 28.03 -17.17
C GLY A 103 -13.64 27.39 -17.33
N ILE A 104 -13.23 27.06 -18.56
CA ILE A 104 -11.89 26.53 -18.86
C ILE A 104 -10.85 27.64 -18.78
N LEU A 105 -11.13 28.83 -19.34
CA LEU A 105 -10.23 29.99 -19.24
C LEU A 105 -10.02 30.46 -17.79
N GLY A 106 -11.07 30.43 -16.96
CA GLY A 106 -10.98 30.76 -15.53
C GLY A 106 -10.25 29.72 -14.69
N LEU A 107 -10.18 28.46 -15.15
CA LEU A 107 -9.37 27.42 -14.50
C LEU A 107 -7.90 27.53 -14.94
N MET A 108 -7.64 27.90 -16.20
CA MET A 108 -6.29 28.10 -16.73
C MET A 108 -5.63 29.39 -16.24
N SER A 109 -6.38 30.47 -15.96
CA SER A 109 -5.82 31.70 -15.38
C SER A 109 -5.31 31.52 -13.95
N LYS A 110 -5.79 30.50 -13.23
CA LYS A 110 -5.31 30.10 -11.89
C LYS A 110 -4.07 29.19 -11.92
N ILE A 111 -3.64 28.77 -13.11
CA ILE A 111 -2.48 27.88 -13.34
C ILE A 111 -1.48 28.59 -14.27
N ARG A 112 -1.23 29.88 -14.06
CA ARG A 112 -0.03 30.51 -14.63
C ARG A 112 1.10 30.38 -13.62
N PRO A 113 2.15 29.60 -13.91
CA PRO A 113 3.35 29.67 -13.11
C PRO A 113 3.96 31.08 -13.25
N PRO A 114 4.51 31.66 -12.17
CA PRO A 114 5.09 33.00 -12.23
C PRO A 114 6.26 32.98 -13.20
N HIS A 115 6.28 33.91 -14.16
CA HIS A 115 7.42 34.12 -15.04
C HIS A 115 8.17 35.36 -14.54
N CYS A 116 9.50 35.36 -14.63
CA CYS A 116 10.32 36.51 -14.31
C CYS A 116 10.01 37.65 -15.29
N ALA A 117 9.82 38.87 -14.79
CA ALA A 117 9.48 40.02 -15.63
C ALA A 117 10.65 40.42 -16.55
N ASP A 118 11.89 40.17 -16.13
CA ASP A 118 13.09 40.60 -16.87
C ASP A 118 13.50 39.60 -17.95
N CYS A 119 13.58 38.31 -17.63
CA CYS A 119 14.01 37.28 -18.59
C CYS A 119 12.86 36.47 -19.20
N GLY A 120 11.64 36.61 -18.69
CA GLY A 120 10.46 35.87 -19.17
C GLY A 120 10.46 34.38 -18.83
N TRP A 121 11.38 33.89 -17.98
CA TRP A 121 11.52 32.46 -17.68
C TRP A 121 10.67 32.02 -16.48
N LEU A 122 10.42 30.72 -16.38
CA LEU A 122 9.61 30.12 -15.33
C LEU A 122 10.29 30.27 -13.96
N VAL A 123 9.62 30.88 -12.98
CA VAL A 123 10.14 30.99 -11.61
C VAL A 123 9.65 29.81 -10.79
N THR A 124 10.58 28.96 -10.34
CA THR A 124 10.26 27.82 -9.46
C THR A 124 10.96 27.96 -8.11
N ARG A 125 10.33 27.40 -7.07
CA ARG A 125 10.94 27.27 -5.73
C ARG A 125 11.66 25.94 -5.68
N THR A 126 12.98 25.97 -5.49
CA THR A 126 13.79 24.76 -5.32
C THR A 126 14.86 24.98 -4.25
N SER A 127 15.42 23.89 -3.74
CA SER A 127 16.56 23.86 -2.83
C SER A 127 17.75 23.29 -3.59
N VAL A 128 18.86 24.02 -3.62
CA VAL A 128 20.13 23.56 -4.20
C VAL A 128 21.21 23.71 -3.13
N ASP A 129 21.97 22.64 -2.87
CA ASP A 129 23.03 22.59 -1.84
C ASP A 129 22.61 23.15 -0.47
N GLY A 130 21.39 22.80 -0.03
CA GLY A 130 20.86 23.18 1.29
C GLY A 130 20.34 24.61 1.39
N ARG A 131 20.35 25.41 0.32
CA ARG A 131 19.77 26.76 0.28
C ARG A 131 18.48 26.77 -0.53
N ALA A 132 17.37 27.13 0.11
CA ALA A 132 16.07 27.29 -0.56
C ALA A 132 15.96 28.70 -1.17
N GLY A 133 15.60 28.76 -2.46
CA GLY A 133 15.48 30.03 -3.20
C GLY A 133 14.46 29.97 -4.33
N ARG A 134 14.19 31.13 -4.95
CA ARG A 134 13.45 31.21 -6.21
C ARG A 134 14.45 31.28 -7.35
N PHE A 135 14.31 30.42 -8.35
CA PHE A 135 15.20 30.34 -9.50
C PHE A 135 14.42 30.43 -10.80
N CYS A 136 14.98 31.14 -11.78
CA CYS A 136 14.44 31.20 -13.13
C CYS A 136 14.93 29.99 -13.93
N VAL A 137 14.02 29.24 -14.54
CA VAL A 137 14.35 27.99 -15.26
C VAL A 137 13.84 28.06 -16.69
N LYS A 138 14.75 27.81 -17.64
CA LYS A 138 14.42 27.66 -19.06
C LYS A 138 14.20 26.19 -19.38
N LEU A 139 12.95 25.81 -19.66
CA LEU A 139 12.59 24.43 -20.00
C LEU A 139 13.29 24.00 -21.30
N GLY A 140 14.12 22.96 -21.23
CA GLY A 140 14.72 22.30 -22.40
C GLY A 140 16.24 22.42 -22.56
N LEU A 141 16.94 23.20 -21.73
CA LEU A 141 18.40 23.40 -21.86
C LEU A 141 19.25 22.83 -20.70
N HIS A 142 18.67 22.57 -19.54
CA HIS A 142 19.42 22.14 -18.34
C HIS A 142 19.25 20.64 -18.09
N ARG A 143 20.35 19.89 -18.08
CA ARG A 143 20.36 18.42 -17.87
C ARG A 143 20.66 18.05 -16.42
N SER A 144 21.19 18.98 -15.61
CA SER A 144 21.51 18.78 -14.18
C SER A 144 21.19 20.01 -13.31
N ALA A 145 21.15 19.82 -11.99
CA ALA A 145 20.94 20.91 -11.02
C ALA A 145 22.11 21.91 -10.96
N LYS A 146 23.32 21.53 -11.39
CA LYS A 146 24.48 22.44 -11.48
C LYS A 146 24.33 23.42 -12.65
N ASP A 147 23.70 22.99 -13.75
CA ASP A 147 23.47 23.82 -14.94
C ASP A 147 22.47 24.97 -14.69
N LEU A 148 21.71 24.90 -13.58
CA LEU A 148 20.80 25.96 -13.13
C LEU A 148 21.53 27.16 -12.53
N LEU A 149 22.78 26.98 -12.08
CA LEU A 149 23.56 28.02 -11.38
C LEU A 149 24.51 28.78 -12.31
N SER A 150 24.72 28.34 -13.55
CA SER A 150 25.78 28.85 -14.43
C SER A 150 25.37 29.98 -15.37
N GLU A 151 24.10 30.41 -15.39
CA GLU A 151 23.67 31.60 -16.13
C GLU A 151 23.09 32.65 -15.18
N PRO A 152 23.88 33.65 -14.75
CA PRO A 152 23.36 34.75 -13.96
C PRO A 152 22.48 35.64 -14.84
N CYS A 153 21.18 35.69 -14.54
CA CYS A 153 20.33 36.79 -14.97
C CYS A 153 20.84 38.05 -14.24
N GLY A 154 21.22 39.08 -15.01
CA GLY A 154 21.87 40.29 -14.51
C GLY A 154 21.14 40.96 -13.34
N ASP A 155 21.94 41.49 -12.41
CA ASP A 155 21.59 42.37 -11.29
C ASP A 155 20.42 41.97 -10.39
N PHE A 156 20.62 40.91 -9.58
CA PHE A 156 19.79 40.71 -8.38
C PHE A 156 20.36 41.49 -7.19
N ARG A 157 19.77 42.66 -6.90
CA ARG A 157 19.79 43.22 -5.55
C ARG A 157 18.80 42.42 -4.69
N PRO A 158 19.17 41.96 -3.48
CA PRO A 158 18.23 41.30 -2.59
C PRO A 158 17.09 42.26 -2.26
N ILE A 159 15.85 41.83 -2.46
CA ILE A 159 14.70 42.53 -1.89
C ILE A 159 14.74 42.23 -0.39
N GLU A 160 15.20 43.19 0.40
CA GLU A 160 15.01 43.21 1.85
C GLU A 160 13.50 43.39 2.12
N THR A 161 12.78 42.28 2.28
CA THR A 161 11.44 42.32 2.87
C THR A 161 11.60 42.36 4.38
N SER A 162 11.27 43.49 4.99
CA SER A 162 11.28 43.78 6.43
C SER A 162 10.18 43.06 7.24
N GLU A 163 9.74 41.88 6.79
CA GLU A 163 8.86 41.01 7.56
C GLU A 163 9.62 39.77 7.97
N THR A 164 10.06 39.75 9.22
CA THR A 164 10.55 38.55 9.91
C THR A 164 9.40 37.55 10.04
N PHE A 165 9.21 36.73 9.01
CA PHE A 165 8.45 35.50 9.16
C PHE A 165 9.19 34.61 10.15
N PRO A 166 8.52 34.06 11.19
CA PRO A 166 9.19 33.16 12.12
C PRO A 166 9.80 32.04 11.31
N GLU A 167 11.12 31.85 11.43
CA GLU A 167 11.80 30.70 10.87
C GLU A 167 10.95 29.48 11.20
N HIS A 168 10.46 28.78 10.17
CA HIS A 168 10.05 27.41 10.37
C HIS A 168 11.24 26.76 11.02
N SER A 169 11.08 26.39 12.31
CA SER A 169 12.09 25.68 13.08
C SER A 169 12.72 24.68 12.11
N PRO A 170 14.03 24.77 11.82
CA PRO A 170 14.66 23.75 11.00
C PRO A 170 14.21 22.44 11.62
N ILE A 171 13.67 21.52 10.81
CA ILE A 171 13.46 20.14 11.26
C ILE A 171 14.83 19.75 11.76
N ARG A 172 15.03 19.83 13.08
CA ARG A 172 16.31 19.58 13.72
C ARG A 172 16.58 18.15 13.32
N ALA A 173 17.57 17.95 12.47
CA ALA A 173 18.18 16.63 12.35
C ALA A 173 18.41 16.19 13.80
N PRO A 174 17.86 15.03 14.21
CA PRO A 174 17.87 14.64 15.61
C PRO A 174 19.32 14.75 16.11
N ALA A 175 19.50 15.45 17.23
CA ALA A 175 20.81 15.82 17.76
C ALA A 175 21.70 14.60 18.11
N ARG A 176 21.14 13.39 18.01
CA ARG A 176 21.84 12.12 18.00
C ARG A 176 21.28 11.25 16.88
N ARG A 177 22.18 10.55 16.18
CA ARG A 177 21.78 9.36 15.42
C ARG A 177 21.06 8.43 16.40
N PRO A 178 19.87 7.94 16.04
CA PRO A 178 19.18 6.96 16.85
C PRO A 178 20.08 5.74 17.02
N GLU A 179 20.00 5.09 18.18
CA GLU A 179 20.57 3.75 18.28
C GLU A 179 19.91 2.85 17.24
N PRO A 180 20.70 2.04 16.50
CA PRO A 180 20.14 1.09 15.55
C PRO A 180 19.10 0.23 16.24
N ALA A 181 17.96 -0.01 15.58
CA ALA A 181 16.96 -0.90 16.15
C ALA A 181 17.57 -2.29 16.39
N PRO A 182 17.16 -2.97 17.47
CA PRO A 182 17.66 -4.31 17.78
C PRO A 182 17.24 -5.33 16.71
N LEU A 183 18.09 -6.32 16.46
CA LEU A 183 17.69 -7.52 15.73
C LEU A 183 17.01 -8.48 16.70
N PHE A 184 15.68 -8.49 16.74
CA PHE A 184 14.91 -9.28 17.70
C PHE A 184 15.11 -10.81 17.59
N GLN A 185 15.47 -11.28 16.39
CA GLN A 185 15.82 -12.67 16.17
C GLN A 185 17.01 -12.76 15.21
N PRO A 186 18.19 -13.19 15.71
CA PRO A 186 19.32 -13.51 14.86
C PRO A 186 18.97 -14.62 13.86
N PRO A 187 19.51 -14.57 12.62
CA PRO A 187 19.32 -15.65 11.66
C PRO A 187 20.03 -16.92 12.16
N ASP A 188 19.30 -18.02 12.21
CA ASP A 188 19.82 -19.36 12.51
C ASP A 188 19.30 -20.38 11.48
N PRO A 189 19.84 -20.38 10.24
CA PRO A 189 19.39 -21.29 9.20
C PRO A 189 19.56 -22.76 9.59
N ASP A 190 20.62 -23.11 10.30
CA ASP A 190 20.89 -24.49 10.69
C ASP A 190 19.94 -24.96 11.79
N GLY A 191 19.67 -24.13 12.80
CA GLY A 191 18.66 -24.43 13.82
C GLY A 191 17.26 -24.52 13.24
N PHE A 192 16.93 -23.66 12.28
CA PHE A 192 15.68 -23.78 11.55
C PHE A 192 15.58 -25.11 10.78
N ARG A 193 16.64 -25.50 10.06
CA ARG A 193 16.70 -26.79 9.34
C ARG A 193 16.64 -27.99 10.28
N ARG A 194 17.32 -27.93 11.44
CA ARG A 194 17.24 -28.97 12.49
C ARG A 194 15.81 -29.12 12.99
N PHE A 195 15.14 -28.02 13.32
CA PHE A 195 13.73 -28.06 13.72
C PHE A 195 12.85 -28.70 12.64
N LEU A 196 13.00 -28.29 11.38
CA LEU A 196 12.20 -28.86 10.29
C LEU A 196 12.44 -30.36 10.11
N ARG A 197 13.68 -30.82 10.26
CA ARG A 197 14.03 -32.24 10.15
C ARG A 197 13.51 -33.08 11.32
N ASP A 198 13.65 -32.56 12.53
CA ASP A 198 13.50 -33.34 13.76
C ASP A 198 12.08 -33.23 14.36
N GLU A 199 11.43 -32.08 14.20
CA GLU A 199 10.15 -31.75 14.88
C GLU A 199 8.95 -31.67 13.92
N LYS A 200 9.17 -31.35 12.63
CA LYS A 200 8.05 -31.15 11.69
C LYS A 200 7.50 -32.48 11.20
N ASN A 201 6.18 -32.65 11.32
CA ASN A 201 5.51 -33.85 10.86
C ASN A 201 5.04 -33.71 9.41
N TYR A 202 5.72 -34.38 8.49
CA TYR A 202 5.42 -34.37 7.06
C TYR A 202 4.39 -35.41 6.60
N SER A 203 3.82 -36.20 7.52
CA SER A 203 2.85 -37.24 7.16
C SER A 203 1.53 -36.65 6.62
N LEU A 204 0.93 -37.37 5.69
CA LEU A 204 -0.38 -37.05 5.13
C LEU A 204 -1.48 -37.50 6.12
N ARG A 205 -1.86 -36.61 7.04
CA ARG A 205 -2.85 -36.86 8.10
C ARG A 205 -3.92 -35.77 8.14
N ASP A 206 -5.02 -36.04 8.82
CA ASP A 206 -6.00 -35.00 9.14
C ASP A 206 -5.36 -33.91 10.02
N LYS A 207 -5.48 -32.65 9.59
CA LYS A 207 -4.98 -31.48 10.32
C LYS A 207 -6.10 -30.52 10.69
N ILE A 208 -7.36 -30.90 10.47
CA ILE A 208 -8.51 -30.06 10.83
C ILE A 208 -8.60 -29.96 12.35
N VAL A 209 -8.53 -28.74 12.86
CA VAL A 209 -8.62 -28.41 14.28
C VAL A 209 -9.43 -27.12 14.48
N THR A 210 -9.83 -26.84 15.72
CA THR A 210 -10.44 -25.56 16.10
C THR A 210 -9.39 -24.47 16.27
N GLU A 211 -9.79 -23.19 16.23
CA GLU A 211 -8.90 -22.07 16.59
C GLU A 211 -8.29 -22.29 17.98
N ARG A 212 -9.12 -22.71 18.95
CA ARG A 212 -8.71 -22.92 20.34
C ARG A 212 -7.59 -23.94 20.44
N GLU A 213 -7.76 -25.08 19.77
CA GLU A 213 -6.77 -26.14 19.74
C GLU A 213 -5.49 -25.69 19.02
N ALA A 214 -5.61 -25.03 17.87
CA ALA A 214 -4.46 -24.56 17.10
C ALA A 214 -3.60 -23.57 17.89
N VAL A 215 -4.21 -22.54 18.49
CA VAL A 215 -3.50 -21.55 19.31
C VAL A 215 -2.82 -22.24 20.49
N LYS A 216 -3.54 -23.09 21.23
CA LYS A 216 -3.00 -23.80 22.40
C LYS A 216 -1.80 -24.69 22.07
N ARG A 217 -1.80 -25.31 20.90
CA ARG A 217 -0.76 -26.28 20.49
C ARG A 217 0.47 -25.65 19.83
N PHE A 218 0.28 -24.52 19.17
CA PHE A 218 1.29 -24.00 18.25
C PHE A 218 1.72 -22.57 18.53
N ILE A 219 1.06 -21.82 19.42
CA ILE A 219 1.44 -20.46 19.76
C ILE A 219 1.69 -20.37 21.27
N HIS A 220 2.93 -20.07 21.63
CA HIS A 220 3.39 -20.01 23.01
C HIS A 220 3.92 -18.61 23.34
N GLY A 221 4.00 -18.30 24.64
CA GLY A 221 4.61 -17.05 25.07
C GLY A 221 6.09 -16.97 24.66
N GLY A 222 6.53 -15.81 24.18
CA GLY A 222 7.89 -15.62 23.64
C GLY A 222 8.04 -15.92 22.14
N ASP A 223 7.06 -16.59 21.53
CA ASP A 223 7.12 -16.94 20.11
C ASP A 223 7.23 -15.68 19.22
N TYR A 224 8.02 -15.80 18.16
CA TYR A 224 7.98 -14.87 17.05
C TYR A 224 6.90 -15.32 16.07
N ILE A 225 5.79 -14.59 16.03
CA ILE A 225 4.64 -14.88 15.17
C ILE A 225 4.45 -13.89 14.03
N GLY A 226 3.75 -14.31 12.98
CA GLY A 226 3.39 -13.46 11.85
C GLY A 226 2.09 -13.86 11.18
N PHE A 227 1.44 -12.88 10.56
CA PHE A 227 0.16 -13.02 9.89
C PHE A 227 0.26 -12.52 8.44
N GLU A 228 -0.44 -13.20 7.53
CA GLU A 228 -0.58 -12.80 6.13
C GLU A 228 -2.04 -12.39 5.86
N LEU A 229 -2.38 -11.33 5.12
CA LEU A 229 -1.59 -10.40 4.31
C LEU A 229 -1.53 -8.98 4.92
N TYR A 230 -1.10 -8.02 4.11
CA TYR A 230 -1.10 -6.59 4.36
C TYR A 230 -2.52 -6.00 4.41
N GLY A 231 -2.69 -5.00 5.26
CA GLY A 231 -3.93 -4.23 5.28
C GLY A 231 -5.06 -4.97 6.00
N THR A 232 -6.25 -4.87 5.42
CA THR A 232 -7.45 -5.63 5.84
C THR A 232 -7.69 -6.87 4.98
N VAL A 233 -6.80 -7.17 4.02
CA VAL A 233 -6.95 -8.28 3.09
C VAL A 233 -6.51 -9.59 3.74
N ARG A 234 -7.41 -10.57 3.81
CA ARG A 234 -7.17 -11.93 4.33
C ARG A 234 -6.48 -11.98 5.70
N CYS A 235 -6.61 -10.94 6.51
CA CYS A 235 -6.06 -10.92 7.86
C CYS A 235 -6.73 -12.03 8.70
N PRO A 236 -6.03 -13.02 9.28
CA PRO A 236 -6.62 -14.21 9.92
C PRO A 236 -7.18 -13.91 11.32
N LEU A 237 -8.18 -13.02 11.38
CA LEU A 237 -8.71 -12.45 12.61
C LEU A 237 -9.42 -13.47 13.51
N SER A 238 -9.92 -14.58 12.99
CA SER A 238 -10.47 -15.67 13.81
C SER A 238 -9.43 -16.21 14.79
N VAL A 239 -8.19 -16.45 14.33
CA VAL A 239 -7.06 -16.91 15.14
C VAL A 239 -6.52 -15.81 16.03
N VAL A 240 -6.43 -14.56 15.54
CA VAL A 240 -5.99 -13.42 16.37
C VAL A 240 -6.89 -13.25 17.60
N ARG A 241 -8.22 -13.31 17.43
CA ARG A 241 -9.16 -13.23 18.55
C ARG A 241 -8.94 -14.36 19.54
N GLU A 242 -8.61 -15.54 19.05
CA GLU A 242 -8.33 -16.68 19.93
C GLU A 242 -7.03 -16.51 20.71
N ILE A 243 -5.96 -15.96 20.09
CA ILE A 243 -4.73 -15.58 20.80
C ILE A 243 -5.06 -14.58 21.93
N VAL A 244 -5.89 -13.57 21.63
CA VAL A 244 -6.33 -12.57 22.62
C VAL A 244 -7.16 -13.22 23.74
N ARG A 245 -8.09 -14.12 23.42
CA ARG A 245 -8.89 -14.85 24.42
C ARG A 245 -8.03 -15.70 25.35
N GLN A 246 -7.02 -16.39 24.80
CA GLN A 246 -6.10 -17.23 25.58
C GLN A 246 -5.01 -16.41 26.28
N ARG A 247 -4.90 -15.11 25.99
CA ARG A 247 -3.92 -14.17 26.58
C ARG A 247 -2.47 -14.66 26.44
N VAL A 248 -2.13 -15.24 25.29
CA VAL A 248 -0.74 -15.65 25.02
C VAL A 248 0.11 -14.38 24.88
N SER A 249 0.99 -14.14 25.84
CA SER A 249 1.71 -12.87 26.01
C SER A 249 3.22 -13.00 25.78
N GLY A 250 3.92 -11.86 25.70
CA GLY A 250 5.36 -11.82 25.46
C GLY A 250 5.71 -12.15 24.00
N LEU A 251 4.77 -11.94 23.08
CA LEU A 251 4.92 -12.28 21.68
C LEU A 251 5.81 -11.24 20.98
N ARG A 252 6.56 -11.72 19.98
CA ARG A 252 7.26 -10.88 19.00
C ARG A 252 6.52 -10.97 17.68
N LEU A 253 6.32 -9.85 17.01
CA LEU A 253 5.40 -9.76 15.87
C LEU A 253 6.07 -9.34 14.58
N MET A 254 5.80 -10.07 13.50
CA MET A 254 6.13 -9.66 12.14
C MET A 254 4.96 -8.84 11.60
N GLY A 255 5.14 -7.53 11.62
CA GLY A 255 4.11 -6.53 11.45
C GLY A 255 3.98 -5.98 10.03
N GLN A 256 3.15 -6.63 9.21
CA GLN A 256 2.63 -6.07 7.95
C GLN A 256 1.10 -5.93 7.92
N GLY A 257 0.41 -6.56 8.87
CA GLY A 257 -1.04 -6.47 9.01
C GLY A 257 -1.50 -5.20 9.73
N LEU A 258 -2.82 -4.98 9.73
CA LEU A 258 -3.46 -3.88 10.45
C LEU A 258 -4.11 -4.37 11.74
N MET A 259 -5.34 -4.86 11.63
CA MET A 259 -6.22 -5.10 12.78
C MET A 259 -5.74 -6.29 13.62
N ASP A 260 -4.99 -7.22 13.03
CA ASP A 260 -4.27 -8.28 13.73
C ASP A 260 -3.24 -7.72 14.73
N ALA A 261 -2.31 -6.89 14.24
CA ALA A 261 -1.30 -6.25 15.09
C ALA A 261 -1.97 -5.40 16.17
N ASP A 262 -2.95 -4.61 15.76
CA ASP A 262 -3.71 -3.72 16.63
C ASP A 262 -4.40 -4.45 17.79
N PHE A 263 -5.03 -5.59 17.53
CA PHE A 263 -5.70 -6.39 18.56
C PHE A 263 -4.70 -6.93 19.59
N LEU A 264 -3.57 -7.46 19.12
CA LEU A 264 -2.55 -8.02 20.00
C LEU A 264 -1.84 -6.94 20.83
N ILE A 265 -1.56 -5.78 20.24
CA ILE A 265 -0.97 -4.62 20.93
C ILE A 265 -1.98 -4.05 21.94
N ALA A 266 -3.25 -3.88 21.56
CA ALA A 266 -4.30 -3.39 22.44
C ALA A 266 -4.52 -4.31 23.66
N ALA A 267 -4.37 -5.62 23.47
CA ALA A 267 -4.45 -6.62 24.53
C ALA A 267 -3.17 -6.71 25.39
N GLY A 268 -2.12 -5.96 25.07
CA GLY A 268 -0.85 -5.96 25.81
C GLY A 268 -0.03 -7.24 25.63
N LEU A 269 -0.19 -7.94 24.51
CA LEU A 269 0.40 -9.27 24.30
C LEU A 269 1.73 -9.24 23.54
N VAL A 270 2.08 -8.12 22.91
CA VAL A 270 3.27 -7.95 22.05
C VAL A 270 4.30 -7.07 22.74
N THR A 271 5.54 -7.51 22.78
CA THR A 271 6.67 -6.76 23.36
C THR A 271 7.59 -6.16 22.32
N GLU A 272 7.71 -6.81 21.16
CA GLU A 272 8.62 -6.42 20.09
C GLU A 272 7.97 -6.64 18.72
N MET A 273 8.26 -5.78 17.75
CA MET A 273 7.66 -5.89 16.42
C MET A 273 8.63 -5.41 15.32
N ASP A 274 8.92 -6.28 14.36
CA ASP A 274 9.43 -5.83 13.06
C ASP A 274 8.27 -5.19 12.30
N ILE A 275 8.36 -3.91 11.98
CA ILE A 275 7.27 -3.12 11.42
C ILE A 275 7.63 -2.58 10.04
N THR A 276 6.62 -2.51 9.16
CA THR A 276 6.72 -1.72 7.93
C THR A 276 5.80 -0.51 7.97
N TYR A 277 4.51 -0.72 7.71
CA TYR A 277 3.46 0.28 7.76
C TYR A 277 2.23 -0.34 8.42
N VAL A 278 1.71 0.34 9.45
CA VAL A 278 0.46 -0.02 10.11
C VAL A 278 -0.45 1.21 10.12
N GLY A 279 -1.34 1.28 9.15
CA GLY A 279 -2.35 2.32 9.05
C GLY A 279 -3.54 1.88 8.19
N TYR A 280 -4.71 2.42 8.51
CA TYR A 280 -5.98 2.10 7.87
C TYR A 280 -6.19 2.90 6.58
N GLU A 281 -5.13 3.03 5.79
CA GLU A 281 -5.03 3.81 4.54
C GLU A 281 -5.68 5.20 4.66
N ALA A 282 -6.89 5.36 4.12
CA ALA A 282 -7.66 6.60 4.11
C ALA A 282 -8.08 7.06 5.52
N TYR A 283 -8.07 6.18 6.51
CA TYR A 283 -8.44 6.50 7.89
C TYR A 283 -7.24 6.88 8.79
N GLY A 284 -6.02 6.82 8.26
CA GLY A 284 -4.81 7.24 8.98
C GLY A 284 -4.11 6.13 9.76
N LEU A 285 -3.13 6.53 10.58
CA LEU A 285 -2.28 5.61 11.36
C LEU A 285 -3.05 5.01 12.54
N SER A 286 -2.61 3.81 12.99
CA SER A 286 -3.17 3.19 14.18
C SER A 286 -2.90 4.04 15.45
N PRO A 287 -3.94 4.49 16.17
CA PRO A 287 -3.77 5.15 17.46
C PRO A 287 -3.22 4.20 18.53
N ILE A 288 -3.51 2.90 18.44
CA ILE A 288 -3.08 1.89 19.41
C ILE A 288 -1.58 1.67 19.30
N LEU A 289 -1.09 1.40 18.09
CA LEU A 289 0.34 1.25 17.83
C LEU A 289 1.08 2.52 18.26
N ARG A 290 0.58 3.69 17.85
CA ARG A 290 1.21 4.97 18.18
C ARG A 290 1.37 5.15 19.69
N ARG A 291 0.29 4.92 20.47
CA ARG A 291 0.35 5.00 21.94
C ARG A 291 1.36 4.01 22.54
N ALA A 292 1.39 2.77 22.06
CA ALA A 292 2.30 1.75 22.57
C ALA A 292 3.78 2.12 22.35
N VAL A 293 4.09 2.70 21.18
CA VAL A 293 5.44 3.16 20.84
C VAL A 293 5.82 4.41 21.63
N GLU A 294 4.94 5.42 21.68
CA GLU A 294 5.18 6.68 22.41
C GLU A 294 5.35 6.44 23.92
N ARG A 295 4.72 5.40 24.48
CA ARG A 295 4.86 4.99 25.89
C ARG A 295 6.04 4.05 26.14
N GLY A 296 6.74 3.58 25.10
CA GLY A 296 7.84 2.64 25.24
C GLY A 296 7.44 1.23 25.66
N THR A 297 6.16 0.86 25.54
CA THR A 297 5.67 -0.49 25.87
C THR A 297 5.87 -1.49 24.73
N LEU A 298 6.21 -1.00 23.53
CA LEU A 298 6.49 -1.81 22.34
C LEU A 298 7.80 -1.33 21.70
N ARG A 299 8.74 -2.27 21.51
CA ARG A 299 9.99 -2.00 20.77
C ARG A 299 9.78 -2.29 19.29
N LEU A 300 10.31 -1.41 18.43
CA LEU A 300 10.17 -1.54 16.98
C LEU A 300 11.53 -1.70 16.29
N ALA A 301 11.50 -2.43 15.19
CA ALA A 301 12.54 -2.43 14.17
C ALA A 301 11.90 -2.19 12.80
N GLU A 302 12.32 -1.13 12.11
CA GLU A 302 11.67 -0.70 10.88
C GLU A 302 12.24 -1.40 9.64
N TRP A 303 11.37 -1.76 8.72
CA TRP A 303 11.72 -2.35 7.44
C TRP A 303 10.87 -1.76 6.31
N SER A 304 11.38 -1.78 5.08
CA SER A 304 10.51 -1.57 3.94
C SER A 304 9.60 -2.79 3.73
N ASN A 305 8.44 -2.61 3.06
CA ASN A 305 7.54 -3.72 2.72
C ASN A 305 8.26 -4.86 1.99
N ALA A 306 9.17 -4.52 1.07
CA ALA A 306 9.96 -5.52 0.36
C ALA A 306 10.99 -6.18 1.27
N ALA A 307 11.66 -5.40 2.14
CA ALA A 307 12.73 -5.90 2.99
C ALA A 307 12.26 -7.00 3.94
N ILE A 308 11.16 -6.79 4.67
CA ILE A 308 10.66 -7.79 5.63
C ILE A 308 10.23 -9.09 4.93
N THR A 309 9.58 -8.99 3.76
CA THR A 309 9.23 -10.16 2.94
C THR A 309 10.47 -10.87 2.42
N TRP A 310 11.51 -10.14 2.00
CA TRP A 310 12.76 -10.72 1.56
C TRP A 310 13.56 -11.37 2.69
N ARG A 311 13.40 -10.94 3.95
CA ARG A 311 13.95 -11.67 5.11
C ARG A 311 13.34 -13.07 5.23
N MET A 312 12.03 -13.21 5.01
CA MET A 312 11.38 -14.53 4.94
C MET A 312 11.86 -15.32 3.71
N LYS A 313 12.00 -14.66 2.56
CA LYS A 313 12.57 -15.29 1.36
C LYS A 313 13.97 -15.86 1.62
N ALA A 314 14.82 -15.12 2.34
CA ALA A 314 16.14 -15.60 2.74
C ALA A 314 16.06 -16.89 3.58
N ALA A 315 15.17 -16.91 4.58
CA ALA A 315 14.94 -18.09 5.42
C ALA A 315 14.42 -19.28 4.60
N ALA A 316 13.46 -19.05 3.69
CA ALA A 316 12.91 -20.08 2.81
C ALA A 316 13.96 -20.68 1.87
N MET A 317 14.98 -19.90 1.47
CA MET A 317 16.12 -20.37 0.68
C MET A 317 17.20 -21.07 1.52
N GLY A 318 17.11 -21.01 2.85
CA GLY A 318 18.16 -21.49 3.76
C GLY A 318 19.40 -20.59 3.80
N LEU A 319 19.26 -19.31 3.45
CA LEU A 319 20.34 -18.32 3.50
C LEU A 319 20.32 -17.55 4.82
N PRO A 320 21.48 -17.11 5.34
CA PRO A 320 21.53 -16.26 6.53
C PRO A 320 21.04 -14.84 6.28
N PHE A 321 21.11 -14.36 5.04
CA PHE A 321 20.62 -13.03 4.63
C PHE A 321 20.40 -12.97 3.11
N LEU A 322 19.67 -11.95 2.65
CA LEU A 322 19.63 -11.54 1.24
C LEU A 322 20.21 -10.12 1.08
N PRO A 323 21.08 -9.89 0.07
CA PRO A 323 21.52 -8.54 -0.26
C PRO A 323 20.45 -7.79 -1.06
N ALA A 324 20.29 -6.49 -0.80
CA ALA A 324 19.30 -5.65 -1.44
C ALA A 324 19.74 -4.19 -1.57
N ARG A 325 19.15 -3.46 -2.53
CA ARG A 325 19.29 -1.99 -2.60
C ARG A 325 18.21 -1.24 -1.80
N THR A 326 17.13 -1.93 -1.44
CA THR A 326 16.03 -1.32 -0.68
C THR A 326 16.56 -0.76 0.64
N MET A 327 15.93 0.31 1.15
CA MET A 327 16.31 1.06 2.36
C MET A 327 17.60 1.87 2.27
N LEU A 328 18.53 1.58 1.34
CA LEU A 328 19.71 2.41 1.15
C LEU A 328 19.31 3.86 0.84
N GLY A 329 19.92 4.82 1.54
CA GLY A 329 19.64 6.24 1.37
C GLY A 329 18.34 6.73 2.04
N THR A 330 17.71 5.92 2.90
CA THR A 330 16.55 6.34 3.69
C THR A 330 16.81 6.17 5.18
N ASP A 331 16.08 6.93 6.01
CA ASP A 331 16.11 6.78 7.46
C ASP A 331 15.68 5.38 7.91
N THR A 332 14.90 4.65 7.10
CA THR A 332 14.51 3.25 7.39
C THR A 332 15.72 2.36 7.62
N LEU A 333 16.84 2.56 6.89
CA LEU A 333 18.06 1.79 7.16
C LEU A 333 18.62 2.11 8.55
N GLU A 334 18.64 3.39 8.94
CA GLU A 334 19.12 3.82 10.25
C GLU A 334 18.23 3.33 11.40
N ARG A 335 16.93 3.13 11.14
CA ARG A 335 15.92 2.57 12.07
C ARG A 335 15.78 1.05 11.99
N SER A 336 16.60 0.39 11.20
CA SER A 336 16.59 -1.06 11.04
C SER A 336 17.84 -1.69 11.66
N PRO A 337 17.81 -2.99 11.99
CA PRO A 337 19.00 -3.75 12.31
C PRO A 337 19.80 -4.18 11.07
N ALA A 338 19.41 -3.74 9.86
CA ALA A 338 20.08 -4.13 8.63
C ALA A 338 21.51 -3.57 8.61
N LYS A 339 22.45 -4.36 8.10
CA LYS A 339 23.85 -3.93 7.89
C LYS A 339 24.08 -3.63 6.42
N THR A 340 25.23 -3.06 6.08
CA THR A 340 25.64 -2.87 4.69
C THR A 340 26.97 -3.55 4.40
N MET A 341 27.15 -4.03 3.18
CA MET A 341 28.44 -4.51 2.68
C MET A 341 28.70 -4.03 1.25
N LYS A 342 29.99 -3.98 0.87
CA LYS A 342 30.36 -3.84 -0.53
C LYS A 342 30.22 -5.20 -1.23
N ASP A 343 29.56 -5.19 -2.37
CA ASP A 343 29.53 -6.29 -3.32
C ASP A 343 30.98 -6.58 -3.77
N PRO A 344 31.50 -7.80 -3.60
CA PRO A 344 32.86 -8.14 -3.98
C PRO A 344 33.09 -8.12 -5.51
N PHE A 345 32.04 -8.20 -6.33
CA PHE A 345 32.17 -8.23 -7.79
C PHE A 345 32.15 -6.84 -8.42
N THR A 346 31.40 -5.91 -7.83
CA THR A 346 31.17 -4.56 -8.40
C THR A 346 31.62 -3.41 -7.50
N GLY A 347 31.92 -3.69 -6.23
CA GLY A 347 32.23 -2.69 -5.21
C GLY A 347 31.02 -1.89 -4.71
N MET A 348 29.81 -2.14 -5.23
CA MET A 348 28.61 -1.41 -4.86
C MET A 348 28.18 -1.70 -3.42
N ASN A 349 27.65 -0.69 -2.72
CA ASN A 349 27.09 -0.90 -1.40
C ASN A 349 25.70 -1.54 -1.47
N LEU A 350 25.46 -2.57 -0.66
CA LEU A 350 24.19 -3.32 -0.55
C LEU A 350 23.77 -3.41 0.91
N ALA A 351 22.47 -3.29 1.18
CA ALA A 351 21.87 -3.60 2.48
C ALA A 351 21.72 -5.12 2.64
N LEU A 352 21.95 -5.61 3.84
CA LEU A 352 21.87 -7.02 4.20
C LEU A 352 20.64 -7.25 5.04
N LEU A 353 19.72 -8.04 4.49
CA LEU A 353 18.45 -8.38 5.11
C LEU A 353 18.60 -9.73 5.81
N PRO A 354 18.82 -9.77 7.15
CA PRO A 354 19.01 -11.02 7.87
C PRO A 354 17.75 -11.87 7.80
N ALA A 355 17.92 -13.18 7.60
CA ALA A 355 16.82 -14.11 7.46
C ALA A 355 15.89 -14.10 8.67
N LEU A 356 14.59 -14.16 8.41
CA LEU A 356 13.55 -14.23 9.44
C LEU A 356 12.79 -15.53 9.28
N ALA A 357 12.95 -16.44 10.23
CA ALA A 357 12.17 -17.66 10.36
C ALA A 357 11.25 -17.53 11.59
N LEU A 358 9.94 -17.52 11.37
CA LEU A 358 8.95 -17.39 12.44
C LEU A 358 8.84 -18.69 13.24
N ASP A 359 8.51 -18.59 14.52
CA ASP A 359 8.12 -19.75 15.32
C ASP A 359 6.76 -20.28 14.83
N THR A 360 5.80 -19.37 14.61
CA THR A 360 4.49 -19.73 14.07
C THR A 360 3.95 -18.67 13.12
N ALA A 361 3.52 -19.10 11.93
CA ALA A 361 2.81 -18.26 10.97
C ALA A 361 1.34 -18.64 10.87
N VAL A 362 0.49 -17.65 10.58
CA VAL A 362 -0.93 -17.86 10.31
C VAL A 362 -1.29 -17.24 8.96
N ILE A 363 -1.90 -18.04 8.07
CA ILE A 363 -2.32 -17.61 6.74
C ILE A 363 -3.80 -17.92 6.54
N HIS A 364 -4.58 -16.96 6.06
CA HIS A 364 -5.98 -17.16 5.69
C HIS A 364 -6.13 -17.40 4.18
N VAL A 365 -6.76 -18.48 3.77
CA VAL A 365 -6.88 -18.90 2.37
C VAL A 365 -8.34 -19.09 1.95
N HIS A 366 -8.58 -19.10 0.64
CA HIS A 366 -9.93 -19.33 0.11
C HIS A 366 -10.38 -20.76 0.31
N ARG A 367 -9.48 -21.72 0.06
CA ARG A 367 -9.79 -23.13 0.24
C ARG A 367 -8.59 -23.94 0.68
N ALA A 368 -8.84 -24.90 1.56
CA ALA A 368 -7.90 -25.91 1.99
C ALA A 368 -8.53 -27.30 1.93
N ASP A 369 -7.73 -28.36 1.84
CA ASP A 369 -8.19 -29.72 2.17
C ASP A 369 -7.85 -30.10 3.61
N ARG A 370 -8.31 -31.27 4.05
CA ARG A 370 -8.03 -31.82 5.40
C ARG A 370 -6.55 -32.04 5.68
N TYR A 371 -5.71 -32.15 4.64
CA TYR A 371 -4.27 -32.41 4.77
C TYR A 371 -3.45 -31.13 4.82
N GLY A 372 -3.99 -30.01 4.34
CA GLY A 372 -3.36 -28.69 4.33
C GLY A 372 -2.91 -28.20 2.96
N ASN A 373 -3.32 -28.83 1.86
CA ASN A 373 -3.13 -28.19 0.55
C ASN A 373 -4.01 -26.94 0.50
N CYS A 374 -3.48 -25.82 0.00
CA CYS A 374 -4.19 -24.55 -0.02
C CYS A 374 -4.15 -23.88 -1.40
N GLN A 375 -5.29 -23.29 -1.80
CA GLN A 375 -5.37 -22.39 -2.95
C GLN A 375 -5.85 -21.00 -2.48
N ILE A 376 -5.26 -19.97 -3.08
CA ILE A 376 -5.59 -18.57 -2.84
C ILE A 376 -6.08 -17.98 -4.16
N ASP A 377 -7.25 -17.36 -4.13
CA ASP A 377 -7.78 -16.62 -5.28
C ASP A 377 -7.39 -15.13 -5.18
N GLY A 378 -7.03 -14.52 -6.32
CA GLY A 378 -6.57 -13.13 -6.36
C GLY A 378 -5.13 -12.96 -5.83
N ILE A 379 -4.92 -11.96 -4.98
CA ILE A 379 -3.57 -11.56 -4.53
C ILE A 379 -3.05 -12.56 -3.50
N SER A 380 -2.00 -13.31 -3.86
CA SER A 380 -1.31 -14.27 -2.99
C SER A 380 -0.33 -13.64 -1.99
N GLY A 381 0.01 -12.36 -2.19
CA GLY A 381 0.85 -11.62 -1.26
C GLY A 381 2.22 -12.26 -1.08
N PHE A 382 2.59 -12.49 0.18
CA PHE A 382 3.83 -13.16 0.59
C PHE A 382 3.57 -14.54 1.22
N ALA A 383 2.42 -15.17 0.92
CA ALA A 383 2.06 -16.46 1.47
C ALA A 383 3.09 -17.56 1.12
N VAL A 384 3.71 -17.48 -0.07
CA VAL A 384 4.72 -18.45 -0.53
C VAL A 384 5.99 -18.35 0.32
N GLU A 385 6.47 -17.14 0.57
CA GLU A 385 7.62 -16.87 1.42
C GLU A 385 7.34 -17.23 2.88
N MET A 386 6.23 -16.74 3.45
CA MET A 386 5.89 -16.98 4.86
C MET A 386 5.67 -18.46 5.18
N SER A 387 4.96 -19.19 4.30
CA SER A 387 4.71 -20.64 4.53
C SER A 387 5.98 -21.48 4.56
N ARG A 388 7.08 -20.99 3.98
CA ARG A 388 8.39 -21.65 3.97
C ARG A 388 9.37 -21.08 4.99
N ALA A 389 9.03 -19.94 5.60
CA ALA A 389 9.83 -19.21 6.56
C ALA A 389 9.24 -19.28 7.98
N CYS A 390 8.61 -20.40 8.33
CA CYS A 390 8.08 -20.64 9.66
C CYS A 390 8.31 -22.09 10.09
N LYS A 391 8.50 -22.28 11.40
CA LYS A 391 8.60 -23.61 12.02
C LYS A 391 7.24 -24.30 11.97
N ARG A 392 6.19 -23.57 12.37
CA ARG A 392 4.80 -24.03 12.40
C ARG A 392 3.90 -23.14 11.53
N LEU A 393 2.97 -23.74 10.80
CA LEU A 393 2.01 -23.03 9.96
C LEU A 393 0.57 -23.43 10.29
N ILE A 394 -0.21 -22.44 10.72
CA ILE A 394 -1.66 -22.53 10.88
C ILE A 394 -2.32 -21.93 9.64
N VAL A 395 -3.23 -22.67 9.02
CA VAL A 395 -4.06 -22.18 7.93
C VAL A 395 -5.49 -22.04 8.40
N THR A 396 -6.09 -20.89 8.16
CA THR A 396 -7.55 -20.71 8.23
C THR A 396 -8.11 -20.68 6.82
N ALA A 397 -9.23 -21.35 6.56
CA ALA A 397 -9.81 -21.44 5.23
C ALA A 397 -11.29 -21.05 5.23
N GLU A 398 -11.72 -20.34 4.20
CA GLU A 398 -13.14 -20.04 3.97
C GLU A 398 -13.95 -21.30 3.65
N GLU A 399 -13.37 -22.22 2.87
CA GLU A 399 -13.98 -23.49 2.49
C GLU A 399 -12.99 -24.64 2.70
N ILE A 400 -13.47 -25.75 3.27
CA ILE A 400 -12.74 -27.03 3.25
C ILE A 400 -13.29 -27.87 2.11
N VAL A 401 -12.42 -28.26 1.18
CA VAL A 401 -12.79 -29.02 -0.03
C VAL A 401 -12.08 -30.36 -0.08
N ASP A 402 -12.57 -31.27 -0.92
CA ASP A 402 -11.92 -32.56 -1.15
C ASP A 402 -10.55 -32.36 -1.83
N THR A 403 -9.61 -33.26 -1.53
CA THR A 403 -8.28 -33.29 -2.14
C THR A 403 -8.34 -33.44 -3.66
N GLU A 404 -9.38 -34.05 -4.23
CA GLU A 404 -9.57 -34.12 -5.69
C GLU A 404 -9.61 -32.75 -6.36
N VAL A 405 -10.15 -31.71 -5.70
CA VAL A 405 -10.13 -30.33 -6.23
C VAL A 405 -8.70 -29.82 -6.47
N PHE A 406 -7.74 -30.27 -5.66
CA PHE A 406 -6.33 -29.94 -5.82
C PHE A 406 -5.66 -30.79 -6.90
N ARG A 407 -6.09 -32.04 -7.07
CA ARG A 407 -5.59 -32.95 -8.11
C ARG A 407 -6.06 -32.56 -9.50
N GLU A 408 -7.26 -31.98 -9.61
CA GLU A 408 -7.78 -31.45 -10.87
C GLU A 408 -6.99 -30.25 -11.40
N LYS A 409 -6.46 -29.41 -10.50
CA LYS A 409 -5.70 -28.18 -10.83
C LYS A 409 -4.48 -28.01 -9.92
N PRO A 410 -3.48 -28.92 -9.99
CA PRO A 410 -2.36 -28.96 -9.06
C PRO A 410 -1.52 -27.68 -9.11
N GLU A 411 -1.40 -27.05 -10.28
CA GLU A 411 -0.68 -25.79 -10.50
C GLU A 411 -1.25 -24.59 -9.72
N ARG A 412 -2.49 -24.69 -9.23
CA ARG A 412 -3.12 -23.65 -8.40
C ARG A 412 -2.80 -23.80 -6.91
N THR A 413 -2.13 -24.88 -6.50
CA THR A 413 -1.74 -25.12 -5.12
C THR A 413 -0.61 -24.18 -4.71
N VAL A 414 -0.92 -23.17 -3.89
CA VAL A 414 0.04 -22.15 -3.45
C VAL A 414 0.86 -22.65 -2.25
N ILE A 415 0.18 -23.32 -1.31
CA ILE A 415 0.81 -23.89 -0.12
C ILE A 415 0.55 -25.40 -0.13
N PRO A 416 1.58 -26.23 -0.33
CA PRO A 416 1.43 -27.68 -0.26
C PRO A 416 1.30 -28.19 1.18
N TYR A 417 0.59 -29.31 1.35
CA TYR A 417 0.22 -29.87 2.66
C TYR A 417 1.39 -30.05 3.64
N PHE A 418 2.59 -30.38 3.14
CA PHE A 418 3.74 -30.72 3.97
C PHE A 418 4.32 -29.50 4.73
N LEU A 419 3.90 -28.28 4.37
CA LEU A 419 4.24 -27.07 5.11
C LEU A 419 3.28 -26.79 6.28
N VAL A 420 2.05 -27.30 6.21
CA VAL A 420 0.94 -26.95 7.12
C VAL A 420 0.90 -27.88 8.32
N ASP A 421 0.72 -27.32 9.52
CA ASP A 421 0.61 -28.06 10.78
C ASP A 421 -0.83 -28.14 11.30
N ALA A 422 -1.66 -27.13 10.98
CA ALA A 422 -3.08 -27.06 11.35
C ALA A 422 -3.92 -26.41 10.26
N VAL A 423 -5.12 -26.94 10.03
CA VAL A 423 -6.15 -26.38 9.14
C VAL A 423 -7.38 -26.05 9.97
N ILE A 424 -7.92 -24.85 9.82
CA ILE A 424 -9.11 -24.40 10.54
C ILE A 424 -10.15 -23.96 9.50
N HIS A 425 -11.35 -24.50 9.60
CA HIS A 425 -12.49 -24.01 8.81
C HIS A 425 -13.03 -22.73 9.46
N ALA A 426 -12.67 -21.56 8.92
CA ALA A 426 -13.06 -20.26 9.43
C ALA A 426 -13.70 -19.40 8.32
N PRO A 427 -14.98 -19.67 7.95
CA PRO A 427 -15.73 -18.78 7.07
C PRO A 427 -15.78 -17.37 7.64
N PHE A 428 -15.62 -16.35 6.80
CA PHE A 428 -15.42 -14.96 7.23
C PHE A 428 -14.29 -14.79 8.24
N GLY A 429 -13.22 -15.60 8.13
CA GLY A 429 -12.09 -15.63 9.06
C GLY A 429 -11.35 -14.30 9.11
N ALA A 430 -11.46 -13.49 8.05
CA ALA A 430 -10.87 -12.16 7.96
C ALA A 430 -11.79 -10.99 8.33
N HIS A 431 -13.06 -11.24 8.70
CA HIS A 431 -13.98 -10.16 9.09
C HIS A 431 -13.45 -9.36 10.31
N PRO A 432 -13.49 -8.01 10.30
CA PRO A 432 -14.19 -7.13 9.36
C PRO A 432 -13.43 -6.74 8.09
N GLY A 433 -12.26 -7.31 7.84
CA GLY A 433 -11.54 -7.20 6.58
C GLY A 433 -12.21 -7.96 5.42
N GLU A 434 -11.44 -8.23 4.38
CA GLU A 434 -11.93 -8.77 3.11
C GLU A 434 -11.17 -10.01 2.66
N ALA A 435 -11.84 -10.84 1.86
CA ALA A 435 -11.20 -11.92 1.12
C ALA A 435 -11.61 -11.80 -0.35
N CYS A 436 -10.63 -11.58 -1.24
CA CYS A 436 -10.85 -11.29 -2.65
C CYS A 436 -11.78 -12.33 -3.30
N GLY A 437 -12.85 -11.90 -3.98
CA GLY A 437 -13.83 -12.81 -4.58
C GLY A 437 -14.76 -13.56 -3.61
N ALA A 438 -14.46 -13.59 -2.30
CA ALA A 438 -15.33 -14.23 -1.31
C ALA A 438 -16.29 -13.21 -0.66
N TYR A 439 -15.75 -12.17 -0.02
CA TYR A 439 -16.52 -11.09 0.61
C TYR A 439 -15.75 -9.77 0.67
N ARG A 440 -16.53 -8.69 0.70
CA ARG A 440 -16.05 -7.31 0.80
C ARG A 440 -15.79 -6.91 2.24
N ARG A 441 -14.96 -5.89 2.39
CA ARG A 441 -14.63 -5.23 3.65
C ARG A 441 -15.87 -4.68 4.35
N ASP A 442 -16.00 -4.91 5.65
CA ASP A 442 -17.08 -4.37 6.48
C ASP A 442 -16.75 -2.95 6.97
N GLU A 443 -16.85 -1.98 6.08
CA GLU A 443 -16.53 -0.57 6.35
C GLU A 443 -17.19 -0.01 7.62
N PRO A 444 -18.50 -0.22 7.88
CA PRO A 444 -19.10 0.28 9.12
C PRO A 444 -18.50 -0.38 10.38
N HIS A 445 -18.06 -1.64 10.31
CA HIS A 445 -17.44 -2.31 11.46
C HIS A 445 -16.03 -1.77 11.71
N ILE A 446 -15.24 -1.57 10.64
CA ILE A 446 -13.91 -0.96 10.75
C ILE A 446 -14.02 0.44 11.35
N LYS A 447 -14.98 1.26 10.91
CA LYS A 447 -15.23 2.58 11.52
C LYS A 447 -15.59 2.48 13.00
N LYS A 448 -16.44 1.51 13.39
CA LYS A 448 -16.75 1.24 14.81
C LYS A 448 -15.47 0.95 15.61
N TYR A 449 -14.60 0.08 15.08
CA TYR A 449 -13.33 -0.24 15.73
C TYR A 449 -12.41 0.99 15.83
N LEU A 450 -12.25 1.76 14.75
CA LEU A 450 -11.36 2.91 14.73
C LEU A 450 -11.80 4.03 15.67
N GLU A 451 -13.11 4.23 15.84
CA GLU A 451 -13.62 5.15 16.85
C GLU A 451 -13.27 4.65 18.26
N ALA A 452 -13.45 3.36 18.53
CA ALA A 452 -13.07 2.76 19.80
C ALA A 452 -11.55 2.84 20.04
N ALA A 453 -10.73 2.68 19.00
CA ALA A 453 -9.26 2.70 19.08
C ALA A 453 -8.69 4.05 19.59
N ARG A 454 -9.48 5.13 19.57
CA ARG A 454 -9.06 6.46 20.04
C ARG A 454 -8.82 6.53 21.54
N SER A 455 -9.47 5.70 22.36
CA SER A 455 -9.26 5.66 23.81
C SER A 455 -9.10 4.24 24.32
N GLU A 456 -8.26 4.06 25.33
CA GLU A 456 -7.94 2.72 25.85
C GLU A 456 -9.16 2.05 26.47
N ASP A 457 -9.99 2.81 27.17
CA ASP A 457 -11.22 2.27 27.75
C ASP A 457 -12.24 1.86 26.68
N ALA A 458 -12.34 2.61 25.58
CA ALA A 458 -13.21 2.22 24.47
C ALA A 458 -12.66 1.01 23.71
N THR A 459 -11.34 0.92 23.50
CA THR A 459 -10.69 -0.29 22.95
C THR A 459 -10.95 -1.50 23.83
N LYS A 460 -10.79 -1.39 25.15
CA LYS A 460 -11.06 -2.49 26.10
C LYS A 460 -12.51 -2.95 26.01
N ARG A 461 -13.48 -2.03 25.99
CA ARG A 461 -14.90 -2.37 25.81
C ARG A 461 -15.16 -3.04 24.46
N TYR A 462 -14.48 -2.61 23.40
CA TYR A 462 -14.59 -3.24 22.09
C TYR A 462 -14.05 -4.69 22.11
N LEU A 463 -12.88 -4.92 22.73
CA LEU A 463 -12.34 -6.27 22.88
C LEU A 463 -13.23 -7.14 23.78
N GLU A 464 -13.83 -6.56 24.82
CA GLU A 464 -14.82 -7.26 25.65
C GLU A 464 -16.03 -7.69 24.82
N GLU A 465 -16.61 -6.81 24.01
CA GLU A 465 -17.79 -7.11 23.19
C GLU A 465 -17.49 -8.17 22.10
N PHE A 466 -16.37 -8.04 21.38
CA PHE A 466 -16.12 -8.81 20.15
C PHE A 466 -15.10 -9.94 20.28
N VAL A 467 -14.41 -10.05 21.42
CA VAL A 467 -13.36 -11.04 21.63
C VAL A 467 -13.60 -11.85 22.90
N HIS A 468 -13.71 -11.22 24.06
CA HIS A 468 -13.86 -11.93 25.34
C HIS A 468 -15.30 -12.36 25.64
N GLY A 469 -16.30 -11.56 25.24
CA GLY A 469 -17.71 -11.83 25.41
C GLY A 469 -18.32 -12.82 24.39
N VAL A 470 -17.49 -13.40 23.51
CA VAL A 470 -17.88 -14.44 22.55
C VAL A 470 -16.95 -15.64 22.67
N ASP A 471 -17.51 -16.85 22.75
CA ASP A 471 -16.74 -18.06 23.10
C ASP A 471 -15.75 -18.52 22.02
N ASP A 472 -16.09 -18.30 20.75
CA ASP A 472 -15.36 -18.75 19.57
C ASP A 472 -15.73 -17.91 18.32
N HIS A 473 -15.14 -18.28 17.17
CA HIS A 473 -15.41 -17.61 15.89
C HIS A 473 -16.86 -17.77 15.43
N LYS A 474 -17.51 -18.91 15.70
CA LYS A 474 -18.91 -19.14 15.33
C LYS A 474 -19.86 -18.23 16.13
N ALA A 475 -19.60 -18.06 17.43
CA ALA A 475 -20.30 -17.14 18.31
C ALA A 475 -20.09 -15.69 17.86
N TYR A 476 -18.86 -15.32 17.47
CA TYR A 476 -18.57 -14.02 16.87
C TYR A 476 -19.43 -13.75 15.62
N LEU A 477 -19.48 -14.67 14.65
CA LEU A 477 -20.29 -14.50 13.44
C LEU A 477 -21.79 -14.40 13.74
N LYS A 478 -22.28 -15.17 14.72
CA LYS A 478 -23.66 -15.06 15.20
C LYS A 478 -23.94 -13.67 15.79
N HIS A 479 -22.99 -13.14 16.56
CA HIS A 479 -23.06 -11.80 17.14
C HIS A 479 -23.03 -10.69 16.07
N ILE A 480 -22.21 -10.82 15.01
CA ILE A 480 -22.21 -9.90 13.86
C ILE A 480 -23.53 -9.93 13.09
N GLY A 481 -24.15 -11.11 12.99
CA GLY A 481 -25.48 -11.32 12.41
C GLY A 481 -25.44 -11.72 10.93
N ALA A 482 -26.17 -12.79 10.61
CA ALA A 482 -26.17 -13.40 9.27
C ALA A 482 -26.62 -12.45 8.15
N SER A 483 -27.55 -11.52 8.42
CA SER A 483 -27.98 -10.52 7.44
C SER A 483 -26.83 -9.61 7.01
N ARG A 484 -25.98 -9.19 7.97
CA ARG A 484 -24.82 -8.34 7.69
C ARG A 484 -23.78 -9.10 6.86
N LEU A 485 -23.41 -10.31 7.30
CA LEU A 485 -22.45 -11.16 6.60
C LEU A 485 -22.89 -11.49 5.17
N ARG A 486 -24.17 -11.80 4.94
CA ARG A 486 -24.70 -12.06 3.58
C ARG A 486 -24.54 -10.86 2.64
N ARG A 487 -24.68 -9.63 3.12
CA ARG A 487 -24.50 -8.42 2.30
C ARG A 487 -23.05 -8.18 1.90
N LEU A 488 -22.08 -8.75 2.63
CA LEU A 488 -20.67 -8.63 2.32
C LEU A 488 -20.22 -9.63 1.25
N LYS A 489 -20.89 -10.78 1.10
CA LYS A 489 -20.52 -11.79 0.10
C LYS A 489 -20.51 -11.20 -1.30
N VAL A 490 -19.43 -11.46 -2.03
CA VAL A 490 -19.34 -11.12 -3.45
C VAL A 490 -20.20 -12.12 -4.23
N LYS A 491 -21.08 -11.61 -5.09
CA LYS A 491 -21.94 -12.46 -5.90
C LYS A 491 -21.12 -13.15 -7.00
N PRO A 492 -21.49 -14.37 -7.45
CA PRO A 492 -20.73 -15.08 -8.47
C PRO A 492 -20.52 -14.30 -9.78
N ASN A 493 -21.45 -13.42 -10.15
CA ASN A 493 -21.36 -12.57 -11.34
C ASN A 493 -20.46 -11.32 -11.16
N GLU A 494 -19.95 -11.10 -9.95
CA GLU A 494 -19.05 -9.99 -9.60
C GLU A 494 -17.64 -10.50 -9.25
N ARG A 495 -17.39 -11.82 -9.32
CA ARG A 495 -16.11 -12.46 -8.99
C ARG A 495 -15.08 -12.31 -10.10
#